data_AF-A0A2E2B040-F1
#
_entry.id   AF-A0A2E2B040-F1
#
_cell.length_a   1.000
_cell.length_b   1.000
_cell.length_c   1.000
_cell.angle_alpha   90.00
_cell.angle_beta   90.00
_cell.angle_gamma   90.00
#
_symmetry.space_group_name_H-M   'P 1'
#
loop_
_entity.id
_entity.type
_entity.pdbx_description
1 polymer ?
#
loop_
_entity_poly.entity_id
_entity_poly.type
_entity_poly.pdbx_seq_one_letter_code
_entity_poly.pdbx_strand_id
1 'polypeptide(L)'
;MDRLTRRREAIIMALTIKKPGQGYWTRMLSAIGAGIMLLACLAWLWGELSSAFTEDSTRTTVQAIVACLIVLGGGGICYWVMNKDKVVDFFIATESEMRKVNWPTKKELIGSTWVVILGTLFLAVLLVAINLFFAWFFSDSVLGILHTGA
;
A
#
# COMPACT_ATOMS: atom_id res chain seq x y z
N MET A 1 12.27 17.80 -44.14
CA MET A 1 11.59 17.23 -42.95
C MET A 1 11.03 18.38 -42.13
N ASP A 2 9.71 18.45 -41.95
CA ASP A 2 9.01 19.62 -41.42
C ASP A 2 9.08 19.73 -39.88
N ARG A 3 8.96 20.94 -39.31
CA ARG A 3 8.98 21.16 -37.84
C ARG A 3 7.81 20.48 -37.14
N LEU A 4 6.68 20.33 -37.82
CA LEU A 4 5.48 19.68 -37.29
C LEU A 4 5.67 18.17 -37.12
N THR A 5 6.38 17.51 -38.05
CA THR A 5 6.67 16.08 -37.93
C THR A 5 7.63 15.81 -36.79
N ARG A 6 8.69 16.61 -36.61
CA ARG A 6 9.61 16.47 -35.46
C ARG A 6 8.93 16.64 -34.11
N ARG A 7 8.00 17.58 -33.98
CA ARG A 7 7.23 17.76 -32.73
C ARG A 7 6.30 16.58 -32.45
N ARG A 8 5.61 16.07 -33.48
CA ARG A 8 4.79 14.87 -33.36
C ARG A 8 5.63 13.66 -32.95
N GLU A 9 6.77 13.44 -33.59
CA GLU A 9 7.68 12.34 -33.28
C GLU A 9 8.23 12.44 -31.85
N ALA A 10 8.61 13.64 -31.40
CA ALA A 10 9.10 13.86 -30.04
C ALA A 10 8.02 13.55 -28.99
N ILE A 11 6.76 13.93 -29.25
CA ILE A 11 5.63 13.61 -28.36
C ILE A 11 5.36 12.10 -28.35
N ILE A 12 5.38 11.45 -29.51
CA ILE A 12 5.18 10.00 -29.63
C ILE A 12 6.30 9.26 -28.89
N MET A 13 7.56 9.66 -29.05
CA MET A 13 8.69 9.07 -28.32
C MET A 13 8.60 9.30 -26.82
N ALA A 14 8.08 10.45 -26.37
CA ALA A 14 7.88 10.74 -24.95
C ALA A 14 6.76 9.91 -24.30
N LEU A 15 5.72 9.56 -25.09
CA LEU A 15 4.58 8.74 -24.63
C LEU A 15 4.78 7.24 -24.86
N THR A 16 5.83 6.84 -25.59
CA THR A 16 6.18 5.44 -25.77
C THR A 16 6.67 4.82 -24.46
N ILE A 17 6.16 3.62 -24.16
CA ILE A 17 6.62 2.80 -23.04
C ILE A 17 8.04 2.33 -23.33
N LYS A 18 8.96 2.63 -22.42
CA LYS A 18 10.35 2.21 -22.56
C LYS A 18 10.50 0.70 -22.32
N LYS A 19 11.34 0.06 -23.12
CA LYS A 19 11.69 -1.38 -23.08
C LYS A 19 10.43 -2.27 -22.92
N PRO A 20 9.52 -2.27 -23.92
CA PRO A 20 8.31 -3.05 -23.83
C PRO A 20 8.65 -4.55 -23.75
N GLY A 21 8.02 -5.27 -22.81
CA GLY A 21 8.17 -6.73 -22.64
C GLY A 21 9.12 -7.19 -21.52
N GLN A 22 9.97 -6.32 -20.96
CA GLN A 22 10.85 -6.65 -19.82
C GLN A 22 10.40 -5.92 -18.54
N GLY A 23 10.51 -6.58 -17.38
CA GLY A 23 10.08 -5.98 -16.11
C GLY A 23 8.56 -5.81 -16.01
N TYR A 24 7.78 -6.58 -16.79
CA TYR A 24 6.34 -6.37 -16.93
C TYR A 24 5.62 -6.51 -15.58
N TRP A 25 5.88 -7.61 -14.87
CA TRP A 25 5.21 -7.91 -13.60
C TRP A 25 5.60 -6.93 -12.49
N THR A 26 6.88 -6.59 -12.36
CA THR A 26 7.36 -5.65 -11.33
C THR A 26 6.81 -4.24 -11.55
N ARG A 27 6.74 -3.79 -12.81
CA ARG A 27 6.13 -2.51 -13.18
C ARG A 27 4.62 -2.52 -12.96
N MET A 28 3.92 -3.56 -13.39
CA MET A 28 2.46 -3.64 -13.24
C MET A 28 2.06 -3.69 -11.75
N LEU A 29 2.72 -4.51 -10.94
CA LEU A 29 2.43 -4.60 -9.51
C LEU A 29 2.72 -3.28 -8.78
N SER A 30 3.80 -2.59 -9.15
CA SER A 30 4.09 -1.26 -8.59
C SER A 30 3.06 -0.21 -9.03
N ALA A 31 2.53 -0.29 -10.25
CA ALA A 31 1.49 0.62 -10.75
C ALA A 31 0.17 0.37 -10.03
N ILE A 32 -0.19 -0.90 -9.85
CA ILE A 32 -1.37 -1.31 -9.10
C ILE A 32 -1.24 -0.83 -7.64
N GLY A 33 -0.09 -1.05 -6.99
CA GLY A 33 0.15 -0.58 -5.63
C GLY A 33 0.04 0.94 -5.50
N ALA A 34 0.67 1.69 -6.41
CA ALA A 34 0.56 3.15 -6.46
C ALA A 34 -0.89 3.61 -6.72
N GLY A 35 -1.61 2.91 -7.61
CA GLY A 35 -3.01 3.16 -7.90
C GLY A 35 -3.91 2.92 -6.69
N ILE A 36 -3.72 1.81 -5.96
CA ILE A 36 -4.45 1.52 -4.71
C ILE A 36 -4.18 2.60 -3.67
N MET A 37 -2.91 3.02 -3.49
CA MET A 37 -2.56 4.10 -2.57
C MET A 37 -3.22 5.43 -2.96
N LEU A 38 -3.25 5.75 -4.26
CA LEU A 38 -3.92 6.94 -4.77
C LEU A 38 -5.42 6.89 -4.53
N LEU A 39 -6.07 5.74 -4.76
CA LEU A 39 -7.49 5.53 -4.46
C LEU A 39 -7.79 5.61 -2.96
N ALA A 40 -6.94 5.06 -2.11
CA ALA A 40 -7.08 5.16 -0.66
C ALA A 40 -6.95 6.63 -0.19
N CYS A 41 -6.02 7.38 -0.77
CA CYS A 41 -5.88 8.81 -0.52
C CYS A 41 -7.14 9.59 -0.92
N LEU A 42 -7.73 9.27 -2.09
CA LEU A 42 -8.98 9.86 -2.54
C LEU A 42 -10.16 9.53 -1.62
N ALA A 43 -10.27 8.27 -1.18
CA ALA A 43 -11.33 7.84 -0.28
C ALA A 43 -11.25 8.55 1.08
N TRP A 44 -10.04 8.70 1.61
CA TRP A 44 -9.81 9.45 2.84
C TRP A 44 -10.15 10.94 2.66
N LEU A 45 -9.66 11.56 1.58
CA LEU A 45 -9.89 12.97 1.29
C LEU A 45 -11.37 13.27 1.03
N TRP A 46 -12.11 12.35 0.44
CA TRP A 46 -13.56 12.47 0.26
C TRP A 46 -14.29 12.63 1.59
N GLY A 47 -13.89 11.86 2.61
CA GLY A 47 -14.42 11.96 3.97
C GLY A 47 -14.14 13.31 4.61
N GLU A 48 -12.90 13.79 4.50
CA GLU A 48 -12.48 15.08 5.07
C GLU A 48 -13.13 16.29 4.38
N LEU A 49 -13.32 16.24 3.06
CA LEU A 49 -14.02 17.31 2.34
C LEU A 49 -15.52 17.34 2.67
N SER A 50 -16.10 16.19 3.03
CA SER A 50 -17.52 16.10 3.39
C SER A 50 -17.84 16.74 4.73
N SER A 51 -16.89 16.80 5.67
CA SER A 51 -17.06 17.45 6.97
C SER A 51 -16.83 18.97 6.89
N ALA A 52 -16.13 19.46 5.86
CA ALA A 52 -15.76 20.86 5.71
C ALA A 52 -16.82 21.76 5.05
N PHE A 53 -17.76 21.22 4.26
CA PHE A 53 -18.76 22.00 3.52
C PHE A 53 -20.19 21.63 3.93
N THR A 54 -20.98 22.65 4.34
CA THR A 54 -22.37 22.49 4.82
C THR A 54 -23.41 22.45 3.68
N GLU A 55 -23.10 23.02 2.52
CA GLU A 55 -24.02 23.11 1.38
C GLU A 55 -23.80 21.98 0.37
N ASP A 56 -24.87 21.25 0.03
CA ASP A 56 -24.80 19.98 -0.71
C ASP A 56 -24.31 20.14 -2.17
N SER A 57 -24.80 21.16 -2.89
CA SER A 57 -24.43 21.40 -4.30
C SER A 57 -22.96 21.83 -4.46
N THR A 58 -22.48 22.69 -3.56
CA THR A 58 -21.08 23.15 -3.54
C THR A 58 -20.15 22.01 -3.13
N ARG A 59 -20.54 21.18 -2.15
CA ARG A 59 -19.77 20.02 -1.68
C ARG A 59 -19.48 19.02 -2.78
N THR A 60 -20.49 18.54 -3.50
CA THR A 60 -20.30 17.52 -4.55
C THR A 60 -19.47 18.05 -5.72
N THR A 61 -19.64 19.32 -6.08
CA THR A 61 -18.88 19.96 -7.17
C THR A 61 -17.39 20.06 -6.81
N VAL A 62 -17.08 20.55 -5.61
CA VAL A 62 -15.69 20.68 -5.14
C VAL A 62 -15.04 19.31 -5.00
N GLN A 63 -15.73 18.32 -4.43
CA GLN A 63 -15.24 16.95 -4.31
C GLN A 63 -14.92 16.32 -5.67
N ALA A 64 -15.80 16.47 -6.66
CA ALA A 64 -15.58 15.94 -8.00
C ALA A 64 -14.36 16.58 -8.69
N ILE A 65 -14.19 17.90 -8.58
CA ILE A 65 -13.04 18.62 -9.15
C ILE A 65 -11.75 18.15 -8.51
N VAL A 66 -11.69 18.09 -7.17
CA VAL A 66 -10.49 17.67 -6.43
C VAL A 66 -10.14 16.22 -6.75
N ALA A 67 -11.12 15.33 -6.81
CA ALA A 67 -10.90 13.93 -7.18
C ALA A 67 -10.32 13.80 -8.59
N CYS A 68 -10.90 14.50 -9.57
CA CYS A 68 -10.39 14.51 -10.94
C CYS A 68 -8.95 15.02 -11.03
N LEU A 69 -8.62 16.12 -10.33
CA LEU A 69 -7.27 16.68 -10.31
C LEU A 69 -6.25 15.70 -9.72
N ILE A 70 -6.60 15.02 -8.63
CA ILE A 70 -5.71 14.05 -7.97
C ILE A 70 -5.53 12.80 -8.83
N VAL A 71 -6.59 12.30 -9.48
CA VAL A 71 -6.48 11.13 -10.38
C VAL A 71 -5.60 11.46 -11.59
N LEU A 72 -5.85 12.59 -12.26
CA LEU A 72 -5.09 12.96 -13.45
C LEU A 72 -3.64 13.35 -13.11
N GLY A 73 -3.45 14.16 -12.07
CA GLY A 73 -2.13 14.59 -11.62
C GLY A 73 -1.33 13.44 -11.02
N GLY A 74 -1.90 12.70 -10.08
CA GLY A 74 -1.26 11.56 -9.43
C GLY A 74 -1.02 10.41 -10.40
N GLY A 75 -1.97 10.10 -11.28
CA GLY A 75 -1.79 9.11 -12.34
C GLY A 75 -0.70 9.50 -13.34
N GLY A 76 -0.66 10.77 -13.75
CA GLY A 76 0.39 11.31 -14.61
C GLY A 76 1.78 11.27 -13.97
N ILE A 77 1.89 11.62 -12.68
CA ILE A 77 3.12 11.52 -11.90
C ILE A 77 3.56 10.05 -11.78
N CYS A 78 2.63 9.13 -11.48
CA CYS A 78 2.93 7.70 -11.41
C CYS A 78 3.49 7.20 -12.73
N TYR A 79 2.82 7.49 -13.86
CA TYR A 79 3.32 7.14 -15.18
C TYR A 79 4.72 7.71 -15.45
N TRP A 80 4.93 9.00 -15.14
CA TRP A 80 6.22 9.66 -15.37
C TRP A 80 7.35 9.02 -14.55
N VAL A 81 7.12 8.76 -13.26
CA VAL A 81 8.12 8.12 -12.38
C VAL A 81 8.45 6.71 -12.87
N MET A 82 7.44 5.93 -13.23
CA MET A 82 7.59 4.53 -13.62
C MET A 82 8.18 4.33 -15.02
N ASN A 83 8.12 5.34 -15.89
CA ASN A 83 8.71 5.32 -17.23
C ASN A 83 10.10 6.01 -17.29
N LYS A 84 10.73 6.33 -16.15
CA LYS A 84 12.13 6.79 -16.11
C LYS A 84 13.11 5.66 -16.39
N ASP A 85 14.17 5.94 -17.14
CA ASP A 85 15.16 4.91 -17.54
C ASP A 85 15.75 4.16 -16.35
N LYS A 86 16.19 4.89 -15.32
CA LYS A 86 16.76 4.32 -14.10
C LYS A 86 15.78 3.40 -13.36
N VAL A 87 14.50 3.76 -13.35
CA VAL A 87 13.45 3.01 -12.65
C VAL A 87 13.11 1.74 -13.43
N VAL A 88 13.01 1.84 -14.76
CA VAL A 88 12.79 0.70 -15.64
C VAL A 88 13.96 -0.29 -15.54
N ASP A 89 15.20 0.20 -15.60
CA ASP A 89 16.38 -0.65 -15.50
C ASP A 89 16.49 -1.33 -14.13
N PHE A 90 16.15 -0.61 -13.06
CA PHE A 90 16.06 -1.20 -11.73
C PHE A 90 15.02 -2.31 -11.67
N PHE A 91 13.79 -2.08 -12.15
CA PHE A 91 12.74 -3.09 -12.12
C PHE A 91 13.06 -4.36 -12.94
N ILE A 92 13.76 -4.19 -14.06
CA ILE A 92 14.24 -5.31 -14.87
C ILE A 92 15.32 -6.10 -14.11
N ALA A 93 16.29 -5.39 -13.50
CA ALA A 93 17.33 -6.00 -12.71
C ALA A 93 16.75 -6.76 -11.49
N THR A 94 15.82 -6.15 -10.75
CA THR A 94 15.13 -6.79 -9.63
C THR A 94 14.37 -8.04 -10.06
N GLU A 95 13.64 -8.01 -11.18
CA GLU A 95 12.96 -9.21 -11.68
C GLU A 95 13.97 -10.32 -12.00
N SER A 96 15.08 -9.96 -12.65
CA SER A 96 16.12 -10.93 -13.00
C SER A 96 16.80 -11.54 -11.76
N GLU A 97 16.92 -10.78 -10.68
CA GLU A 97 17.50 -11.25 -9.42
C GLU A 97 16.51 -12.14 -8.66
N MET A 98 15.23 -11.76 -8.60
CA MET A 98 14.18 -12.56 -7.98
C MET A 98 13.96 -13.91 -8.66
N ARG A 99 14.24 -14.03 -9.96
CA ARG A 99 14.19 -15.30 -10.69
C ARG A 99 15.29 -16.29 -10.27
N LYS A 100 16.38 -15.81 -9.66
CA LYS A 100 17.46 -16.67 -9.15
C LYS A 100 17.15 -17.23 -7.76
N VAL A 101 16.15 -16.67 -7.08
CA VAL A 101 15.78 -17.06 -5.72
C VAL A 101 14.98 -18.37 -5.77
N ASN A 102 15.44 -19.35 -4.99
CA ASN A 102 14.68 -20.58 -4.75
C ASN A 102 13.53 -20.28 -3.78
N TRP A 103 12.29 -20.37 -4.26
CA TRP A 103 11.11 -20.17 -3.43
C TRP A 103 10.79 -21.45 -2.64
N PRO A 104 10.36 -21.32 -1.36
CA PRO A 104 10.08 -22.47 -0.52
C PRO A 104 8.95 -23.32 -1.09
N THR A 105 9.06 -24.63 -0.90
CA THR A 105 8.01 -25.56 -1.26
C THR A 105 6.79 -25.40 -0.34
N LYS A 106 5.61 -25.83 -0.80
CA LYS A 106 4.37 -25.75 0.00
C LYS A 106 4.50 -26.42 1.37
N LYS A 107 5.29 -27.50 1.48
CA LYS A 107 5.52 -28.22 2.73
C LYS A 107 6.32 -27.39 3.74
N GLU A 108 7.39 -26.73 3.27
CA GLU A 108 8.22 -25.85 4.10
C GLU A 108 7.41 -24.62 4.56
N LEU A 109 6.60 -24.05 3.68
CA LEU A 109 5.75 -22.90 4.02
C LEU A 109 4.72 -23.25 5.11
N ILE A 110 4.05 -24.40 4.99
CA ILE A 110 3.08 -24.88 6.00
C ILE A 110 3.79 -25.16 7.32
N GLY A 111 4.97 -25.81 7.29
CA GLY A 111 5.77 -26.08 8.47
C GLY A 111 6.14 -24.80 9.22
N SER A 112 6.67 -23.80 8.49
CA SER A 112 7.04 -22.50 9.09
C SER A 112 5.82 -21.75 9.63
N THR A 113 4.69 -21.81 8.95
CA THR A 113 3.46 -21.12 9.38
C THR A 113 2.91 -21.75 10.66
N TRP A 114 2.96 -23.08 10.79
CA TRP A 114 2.48 -23.76 12.01
C TRP A 114 3.27 -23.39 13.26
N VAL A 115 4.60 -23.30 13.14
CA VAL A 115 5.47 -22.89 14.25
C VAL A 115 5.10 -21.50 14.75
N VAL A 116 4.85 -20.56 13.84
CA VAL A 116 4.45 -19.18 14.19
C VAL A 116 3.06 -19.15 14.84
N ILE A 117 2.07 -19.88 14.28
CA ILE A 117 0.72 -19.90 14.85
C ILE A 117 0.74 -20.50 16.26
N LEU A 118 1.43 -21.62 16.47
CA LEU A 118 1.51 -22.24 17.79
C LEU A 118 2.29 -21.37 18.79
N GLY A 119 3.39 -20.74 18.36
CA GLY A 119 4.19 -19.84 19.20
C GLY A 119 3.42 -18.58 19.62
N THR A 120 2.71 -17.95 18.67
CA THR A 120 1.89 -16.76 18.96
C THR A 120 0.66 -17.10 19.80
N LEU A 121 0.01 -18.25 19.58
CA LEU A 121 -1.10 -18.72 20.40
C LEU A 121 -0.65 -19.02 21.84
N PHE A 122 0.49 -19.70 22.00
CA PHE A 122 1.09 -19.97 23.31
C PHE A 122 1.40 -18.66 24.05
N LEU A 123 2.03 -17.69 23.36
CA LEU A 123 2.30 -16.38 23.92
C LEU A 123 1.01 -15.65 24.34
N ALA A 124 -0.04 -15.71 23.51
CA ALA A 124 -1.34 -15.10 23.83
C ALA A 124 -1.96 -15.71 25.09
N VAL A 125 -1.95 -17.04 25.22
CA VAL A 125 -2.43 -17.74 26.43
C VAL A 125 -1.59 -17.36 27.65
N LEU A 126 -0.26 -17.32 27.52
CA LEU A 126 0.63 -16.91 28.59
C LEU A 126 0.37 -15.47 29.04
N LEU A 127 0.18 -14.54 28.10
CA LEU A 127 -0.14 -13.14 28.41
C LEU A 127 -1.48 -13.02 29.14
N VAL A 128 -2.50 -13.76 28.70
CA VAL A 128 -3.80 -13.81 29.41
C VAL A 128 -3.62 -14.37 30.81
N ALA A 129 -2.88 -15.47 30.98
CA ALA A 129 -2.64 -16.08 32.28
C ALA A 129 -1.90 -15.13 33.23
N ILE A 130 -0.85 -14.45 32.76
CA ILE A 130 -0.10 -13.46 33.54
C ILE A 130 -1.00 -12.26 33.89
N ASN A 131 -1.80 -11.78 32.94
CA ASN A 131 -2.71 -10.67 33.19
C ASN A 131 -3.78 -11.02 34.23
N LEU A 132 -4.36 -12.22 34.16
CA LEU A 132 -5.30 -12.72 35.17
C LEU A 132 -4.62 -12.92 36.53
N PHE A 133 -3.40 -13.45 36.54
CA PHE A 133 -2.60 -13.59 37.76
C PHE A 133 -2.35 -12.23 38.41
N PHE A 134 -1.92 -11.22 37.66
CA PHE A 134 -1.71 -9.88 38.20
C PHE A 134 -3.01 -9.20 38.61
N ALA A 135 -4.09 -9.36 37.84
CA ALA A 135 -5.41 -8.84 38.21
C ALA A 135 -5.89 -9.43 39.54
N TRP A 136 -5.72 -10.75 39.73
CA TRP A 136 -6.02 -11.41 40.99
C TRP A 136 -5.09 -10.96 42.13
N PHE A 137 -3.78 -10.91 41.87
CA PHE A 137 -2.76 -10.59 42.89
C PHE A 137 -2.85 -9.14 43.38
N PHE A 138 -3.16 -8.18 42.50
CA PHE A 138 -3.33 -6.77 42.86
C PHE A 138 -4.76 -6.40 43.26
N SER A 139 -5.72 -7.33 43.17
CA SER A 139 -7.11 -7.11 43.56
C SER A 139 -7.23 -6.72 45.04
N ASP A 140 -8.33 -6.04 45.36
CA ASP A 140 -8.69 -5.55 46.68
C ASP A 140 -8.57 -6.62 47.79
N SER A 141 -8.87 -7.88 47.44
CA SER A 141 -8.80 -9.02 48.36
C SER A 141 -7.38 -9.41 48.82
N VAL A 142 -6.32 -8.96 48.14
CA VAL A 142 -4.92 -9.36 48.43
C VAL A 142 -4.03 -8.14 48.76
N LEU A 143 -4.03 -7.10 47.93
CA LEU A 143 -3.14 -5.94 48.10
C LEU A 143 -3.85 -4.57 48.15
N GLY A 144 -5.13 -4.45 47.78
CA GLY A 144 -5.88 -3.19 47.89
C GLY A 144 -5.52 -2.09 46.88
N ILE A 145 -4.68 -2.37 45.88
CA ILE A 145 -4.20 -1.36 44.92
C ILE A 145 -5.19 -1.19 43.75
N LEU A 146 -5.79 -2.29 43.29
CA LEU A 146 -6.84 -2.28 42.27
C LEU A 146 -8.21 -2.37 42.93
N HIS A 147 -8.94 -1.25 42.97
CA HIS A 147 -10.37 -1.26 43.26
C HIS A 147 -11.12 -1.75 42.00
N THR A 148 -11.17 -3.06 41.82
CA THR A 148 -12.08 -3.70 40.86
C THR A 148 -13.52 -3.57 41.38
N GLY A 149 -14.07 -2.36 41.29
CA GLY A 149 -15.46 -2.07 41.52
C GLY A 149 -16.31 -2.67 40.42
N ALA A 150 -16.82 -3.87 40.69
CA ALA A 150 -18.21 -4.21 40.40
C ALA A 150 -18.96 -4.26 41.73
#